data_AF-A0A660ZBN0-F1
#
_entry.id   AF-A0A660ZBN0-F1
#
_cell.length_a   1.000
_cell.length_b   1.000
_cell.length_c   1.000
_cell.angle_alpha   90.00
_cell.angle_beta   90.00
_cell.angle_gamma   90.00
#
_symmetry.space_group_name_H-M   'P 1'
#
loop_
_entity.id
_entity.type
_entity.pdbx_description
1 polymer ?
#
loop_
_entity_poly.entity_id
_entity_poly.type
_entity_poly.pdbx_seq_one_letter_code
_entity_poly.pdbx_strand_id
1 'polypeptide(L)'
;MFNVLVFAILSLSANEVLMKVDSVANVPHSIGLMKETITRTSGRKRTFKIRYYAKDGMEKQLMVYVCPNLVKGTGFLMVGDEIWAYFPETGRTRKIASHAKRSKMMGSDFTYEDMSINRYSEKFKAVSMKTTDKLFILTVVSKKGSVTSSEYASFSDGFFLRLRMAL
;
A
#
# COMPACT_ATOMS: atom_id res chain seq x y z
N MET A 1 -45.33 -24.16 16.37
CA MET A 1 -44.85 -22.76 16.50
C MET A 1 -43.43 -22.70 15.95
N PHE A 2 -43.25 -22.12 14.76
CA PHE A 2 -41.95 -22.05 14.08
C PHE A 2 -41.23 -20.80 14.60
N ASN A 3 -40.17 -20.99 15.38
CA ASN A 3 -39.32 -19.90 15.86
C ASN A 3 -38.39 -19.50 14.71
N VAL A 4 -38.77 -18.46 13.97
CA VAL A 4 -37.89 -17.84 12.97
C VAL A 4 -36.83 -17.06 13.74
N LEU A 5 -35.67 -17.68 13.94
CA LEU A 5 -34.47 -16.98 14.35
C LEU A 5 -34.07 -16.05 13.19
N VAL A 6 -34.45 -14.79 13.28
CA VAL A 6 -33.94 -13.73 12.39
C VAL A 6 -32.47 -13.55 12.75
N PHE A 7 -31.59 -14.26 12.04
CA PHE A 7 -30.18 -13.88 11.97
C PHE A 7 -30.11 -12.57 11.19
N ALA A 8 -30.14 -11.45 11.91
CA ALA A 8 -29.67 -10.19 11.38
C ALA A 8 -28.17 -10.35 11.11
N ILE A 9 -27.83 -10.78 9.89
CA ILE A 9 -26.49 -10.63 9.36
C ILE A 9 -26.28 -9.11 9.29
N LEU A 10 -25.52 -8.55 10.23
CA LEU A 10 -25.00 -7.19 10.13
C LEU A 10 -24.16 -7.13 8.86
N SER A 11 -24.78 -6.70 7.76
CA SER A 11 -24.10 -6.49 6.48
C SER A 11 -23.09 -5.37 6.68
N LEU A 12 -21.80 -5.71 6.70
CA LEU A 12 -20.72 -4.73 6.72
C LEU A 12 -20.85 -3.84 5.47
N SER A 13 -20.84 -2.53 5.66
CA SER A 13 -20.74 -1.59 4.56
C SER A 13 -19.36 -1.66 3.89
N ALA A 14 -19.31 -1.27 2.62
CA ALA A 14 -18.07 -1.24 1.85
C ALA A 14 -16.96 -0.39 2.51
N ASN A 15 -17.34 0.70 3.19
CA ASN A 15 -16.39 1.56 3.91
C ASN A 15 -15.94 0.94 5.24
N GLU A 16 -16.79 0.17 5.93
CA GLU A 16 -16.36 -0.58 7.12
C GLU A 16 -15.34 -1.66 6.77
N VAL A 17 -15.52 -2.35 5.64
CA VAL A 17 -14.51 -3.30 5.13
C VAL A 17 -13.19 -2.57 4.85
N LEU A 18 -13.24 -1.40 4.20
CA LEU A 18 -12.04 -0.60 3.94
C LEU A 18 -11.34 -0.15 5.24
N MET A 19 -12.10 0.24 6.26
CA MET A 19 -11.55 0.59 7.58
C MET A 19 -10.94 -0.63 8.29
N LYS A 20 -11.55 -1.81 8.14
CA LYS A 20 -11.00 -3.05 8.69
C LYS A 20 -9.66 -3.42 8.03
N VAL A 21 -9.52 -3.24 6.71
CA VAL A 21 -8.23 -3.40 6.01
C VAL A 21 -7.15 -2.53 6.65
N ASP A 22 -7.44 -1.25 6.89
CA ASP A 22 -6.49 -0.33 7.53
C ASP A 22 -6.15 -0.75 8.96
N SER A 23 -7.13 -1.25 9.73
CA SER A 23 -6.91 -1.69 11.12
C SER A 23 -5.96 -2.89 11.22
N VAL A 24 -6.04 -3.82 10.26
CA VAL A 24 -5.15 -4.99 10.20
C VAL A 24 -3.74 -4.59 9.77
N ALA A 25 -3.62 -3.59 8.89
CA ALA A 25 -2.33 -3.08 8.43
C ALA A 25 -1.60 -2.21 9.48
N ASN A 26 -2.30 -1.72 10.50
CA ASN A 26 -1.77 -0.82 11.51
C ASN A 26 -0.94 -1.57 12.59
N VAL A 27 0.33 -1.82 12.28
CA VAL A 27 1.30 -2.38 13.21
C VAL A 27 2.12 -1.26 13.89
N PRO A 28 2.32 -1.26 15.21
CA PRO A 28 3.04 -0.17 15.90
C PRO A 28 4.45 0.05 15.36
N HIS A 29 5.16 -1.04 15.11
CA HIS A 29 6.49 -1.08 14.51
C HIS A 29 6.60 -2.27 13.57
N SER A 30 7.33 -2.10 12.48
CA SER A 30 7.63 -3.17 11.54
C SER A 30 9.07 -3.07 11.05
N ILE A 31 9.71 -4.22 10.87
CA ILE A 31 11.04 -4.32 10.25
C ILE A 31 10.95 -5.44 9.23
N GLY A 32 11.50 -5.20 8.04
CA GLY A 32 11.44 -6.17 6.95
C GLY A 32 12.68 -6.16 6.07
N LEU A 33 12.93 -7.28 5.42
CA LEU A 33 13.85 -7.37 4.29
C LEU A 33 13.04 -7.77 3.05
N MET A 34 12.95 -6.84 2.09
CA MET A 34 12.18 -7.00 0.88
C MET A 34 13.09 -7.31 -0.31
N LYS A 35 12.57 -8.09 -1.26
CA LYS A 35 13.19 -8.31 -2.57
C LYS A 35 12.21 -7.82 -3.64
N GLU A 36 12.63 -6.84 -4.41
CA GLU A 36 11.87 -6.33 -5.54
C GLU A 36 12.56 -6.75 -6.84
N THR A 37 11.82 -7.29 -7.80
CA THR A 37 12.34 -7.61 -9.13
C THR A 37 11.51 -6.91 -10.19
N ILE A 38 12.13 -5.96 -10.90
CA ILE A 38 11.53 -5.24 -12.02
C ILE A 38 11.89 -5.99 -13.30
N THR A 39 10.88 -6.35 -14.10
CA THR A 39 11.05 -6.95 -15.42
C THR A 39 10.60 -5.94 -16.47
N ARG A 40 11.51 -5.53 -17.37
CA ARG A 40 11.18 -4.61 -18.46
C ARG A 40 10.50 -5.33 -19.61
N THR A 41 9.87 -4.57 -20.50
CA THR A 41 9.28 -5.08 -21.75
C THR A 41 10.28 -5.84 -22.63
N SER A 42 11.57 -5.48 -22.55
CA SER A 42 12.66 -6.22 -23.22
C SER A 42 13.03 -7.55 -22.58
N GLY A 43 12.37 -7.96 -21.49
CA GLY A 43 12.71 -9.13 -20.68
C GLY A 43 13.86 -8.93 -19.69
N ARG A 44 14.57 -7.79 -19.75
CA ARG A 44 15.67 -7.50 -18.82
C ARG A 44 15.14 -7.34 -17.39
N LYS A 45 15.78 -8.02 -16.45
CA LYS A 45 15.44 -7.98 -15.02
C LYS A 45 16.43 -7.16 -14.21
N ARG A 46 15.93 -6.41 -13.22
CA ARG A 46 16.71 -5.76 -12.18
C ARG A 46 16.13 -6.15 -10.83
N THR A 47 16.98 -6.60 -9.91
CA THR A 47 16.54 -7.02 -8.57
C THR A 47 17.18 -6.14 -7.51
N PHE A 48 16.36 -5.68 -6.57
CA PHE A 48 16.77 -4.94 -5.39
C PHE A 48 16.56 -5.76 -4.14
N LYS A 49 17.41 -5.55 -3.14
CA LYS A 49 17.12 -5.91 -1.75
C LYS A 49 16.98 -4.62 -0.97
N ILE A 50 15.92 -4.52 -0.17
CA ILE A 50 15.55 -3.29 0.53
C ILE A 50 15.30 -3.65 1.99
N ARG A 51 15.95 -2.94 2.91
CA ARG A 51 15.61 -3.01 4.32
C ARG A 51 14.51 -1.99 4.60
N TYR A 52 13.45 -2.43 5.26
CA TYR A 52 12.28 -1.64 5.59
C TYR A 52 12.16 -1.47 7.10
N TYR A 53 11.74 -0.28 7.52
CA TYR A 53 11.39 0.03 8.88
C TYR A 53 10.10 0.85 8.87
N ALA A 54 9.20 0.59 9.81
CA ALA A 54 8.05 1.42 10.08
C ALA A 54 7.89 1.65 11.58
N LYS A 55 7.37 2.83 11.94
CA LYS A 55 7.10 3.24 13.31
C LYS A 55 5.84 4.12 13.36
N ASP A 56 5.24 4.18 14.55
CA ASP A 56 4.06 4.99 14.87
C ASP A 56 2.85 4.59 14.03
N GLY A 57 2.61 3.27 13.89
CA GLY A 57 1.45 2.80 13.13
C GLY A 57 1.55 3.08 11.63
N MET A 58 2.74 2.87 11.06
CA MET A 58 3.07 3.12 9.64
C MET A 58 3.12 4.61 9.24
N GLU A 59 2.97 5.56 10.16
CA GLU A 59 3.10 7.00 9.89
C GLU A 59 4.52 7.44 9.51
N LYS A 60 5.53 6.70 9.99
CA LYS A 60 6.94 6.91 9.63
C LYS A 60 7.49 5.64 9.04
N GLN A 61 7.97 5.72 7.80
CA GLN A 61 8.49 4.57 7.07
C GLN A 61 9.86 4.90 6.46
N LEU A 62 10.79 3.96 6.54
CA LEU A 62 12.12 4.10 5.97
C LEU A 62 12.44 2.88 5.11
N MET A 63 12.78 3.14 3.86
CA MET A 63 13.30 2.15 2.92
C MET A 63 14.76 2.43 2.61
N VAL A 64 15.64 1.46 2.82
CA VAL A 64 17.06 1.56 2.49
C VAL A 64 17.45 0.45 1.53
N TYR A 65 17.90 0.83 0.34
CA TYR A 65 18.41 -0.13 -0.64
C TYR A 65 19.73 -0.71 -0.14
N VAL A 66 19.83 -2.03 -0.06
CA VAL A 66 21.05 -2.74 0.39
C VAL A 66 21.76 -3.47 -0.76
N CYS A 67 21.06 -3.71 -1.88
CA CYS A 67 21.58 -4.36 -3.08
C CYS A 67 20.79 -3.88 -4.32
N PRO A 68 21.42 -3.74 -5.51
CA PRO A 68 22.85 -3.93 -5.81
C PRO A 68 23.73 -2.80 -5.29
N ASN A 69 25.06 -2.97 -5.38
CA ASN A 69 26.04 -2.02 -4.86
C ASN A 69 25.83 -0.59 -5.39
N LEU A 70 25.43 -0.46 -6.66
CA LEU A 70 25.16 0.82 -7.32
C LEU A 70 24.10 1.69 -6.61
N VAL A 71 23.16 1.09 -5.89
CA VAL A 71 22.10 1.84 -5.17
C VAL A 71 22.19 1.64 -3.66
N LYS A 72 23.26 1.00 -3.19
CA LYS A 72 23.42 0.64 -1.78
C LYS A 72 23.51 1.93 -0.95
N GLY A 73 22.63 2.05 0.03
CA GLY A 73 22.53 3.22 0.90
C GLY A 73 21.56 4.28 0.41
N THR A 74 21.00 4.19 -0.81
CA THR A 74 19.89 5.05 -1.23
C THR A 74 18.72 4.83 -0.27
N GLY A 75 18.22 5.91 0.31
CA GLY A 75 17.21 5.89 1.35
C GLY A 75 15.99 6.71 0.98
N PHE A 76 14.80 6.23 1.33
CA PHE A 76 13.55 6.97 1.22
C PHE A 76 12.86 6.97 2.58
N LEU A 77 12.72 8.16 3.16
CA LEU A 77 11.98 8.40 4.40
C LEU A 77 10.63 9.01 4.06
N MET A 78 9.57 8.36 4.52
CA MET A 78 8.18 8.79 4.33
C MET A 78 7.60 9.15 5.69
N VAL A 79 7.11 10.38 5.82
CA VAL A 79 6.52 10.91 7.07
C VAL A 79 5.27 11.69 6.70
N GLY A 80 4.10 11.15 7.02
CA GLY A 80 2.82 11.66 6.53
C GLY A 80 2.83 11.74 5.00
N ASP A 81 2.48 12.90 4.44
CA ASP A 81 2.49 13.12 3.00
C ASP A 81 3.90 13.47 2.45
N GLU A 82 4.95 13.57 3.26
CA GLU A 82 6.29 13.93 2.80
C GLU A 82 7.16 12.73 2.47
N ILE A 83 7.93 12.84 1.39
CA ILE A 83 8.92 11.83 0.98
C ILE A 83 10.27 12.51 0.82
N TRP A 84 11.26 12.02 1.56
CA TRP A 84 12.63 12.50 1.55
C TRP A 84 13.54 11.43 0.99
N ALA A 85 14.31 11.77 -0.05
CA ALA A 85 15.25 10.87 -0.70
C ALA A 85 16.68 11.24 -0.32
N TYR A 86 17.47 10.25 0.10
CA TYR A 86 18.90 10.36 0.36
C TYR A 86 19.69 9.58 -0.70
N PHE A 87 20.71 10.23 -1.26
CA PHE A 87 21.58 9.64 -2.27
C PHE A 87 23.03 9.59 -1.75
N PRO A 88 23.58 8.39 -1.47
CA PRO A 88 24.91 8.26 -0.87
C PRO A 88 26.02 8.75 -1.79
N GLU A 89 25.87 8.57 -3.10
CA GLU A 89 26.86 9.02 -4.11
C GLU A 89 27.14 10.53 -4.06
N THR A 90 26.18 11.31 -3.59
CA THR A 90 26.31 12.78 -3.49
C THR A 90 26.26 13.28 -2.05
N GLY A 91 25.93 12.41 -1.08
CA GLY A 91 25.64 12.78 0.30
C GLY A 91 24.43 13.70 0.47
N ARG A 92 23.57 13.85 -0.54
CA ARG A 92 22.46 14.82 -0.52
C ARG A 92 21.15 14.19 -0.11
N THR A 93 20.41 14.91 0.72
CA THR A 93 19.01 14.66 1.06
C THR A 93 18.13 15.68 0.37
N ARG A 94 17.05 15.24 -0.27
CA ARG A 94 16.11 16.12 -0.99
C ARG A 94 14.67 15.67 -0.76
N LYS A 95 13.77 16.63 -0.60
CA LYS A 95 12.33 16.38 -0.59
C LYS A 95 11.85 16.09 -2.01
N ILE A 96 11.06 15.03 -2.18
CA ILE A 96 10.37 14.74 -3.44
C ILE A 96 9.18 15.71 -3.55
N ALA A 97 9.19 16.53 -4.60
CA ALA A 97 8.14 17.49 -4.87
C ALA A 97 6.78 16.80 -5.08
N SER A 98 5.68 17.46 -4.69
CA SER A 98 4.34 16.87 -4.75
C SER A 98 3.96 16.33 -6.14
N HIS A 99 4.33 17.03 -7.22
CA HIS A 99 4.09 16.55 -8.58
C HIS A 99 4.93 15.32 -8.94
N ALA A 100 6.12 15.18 -8.36
CA ALA A 100 7.04 14.06 -8.63
C ALA A 100 6.65 12.79 -7.86
N LYS A 101 5.72 12.87 -6.91
CA LYS A 101 5.23 11.68 -6.18
C LYS A 101 4.53 10.67 -7.07
N ARG A 102 3.93 11.14 -8.19
CA ARG A 102 3.29 10.27 -9.20
C ARG A 102 4.30 9.63 -10.16
N SER A 103 5.59 9.95 -10.04
CA SER A 103 6.63 9.34 -10.87
C SER A 103 6.98 7.94 -10.35
N LYS A 104 7.36 7.06 -11.28
CA LYS A 104 7.82 5.70 -10.99
C LYS A 104 9.04 5.70 -10.07
N MET A 105 8.93 5.02 -8.93
CA MET A 105 10.03 4.88 -7.98
C MET A 105 11.09 3.94 -8.57
N MET A 106 12.32 4.43 -8.72
CA MET A 106 13.48 3.64 -9.16
C MET A 106 13.28 2.85 -10.47
N GLY A 107 12.36 3.31 -11.32
CA GLY A 107 12.00 2.66 -12.58
C GLY A 107 11.11 1.42 -12.45
N SER A 108 10.45 1.25 -11.30
CA SER A 108 9.43 0.22 -11.06
C SER A 108 8.08 0.61 -11.66
N ASP A 109 7.06 -0.22 -11.46
CA ASP A 109 5.68 0.13 -11.77
C ASP A 109 4.96 0.85 -10.62
N PHE A 110 5.59 0.93 -9.45
CA PHE A 110 5.07 1.69 -8.31
C PHE A 110 5.48 3.15 -8.39
N THR A 111 4.56 4.05 -8.07
CA THR A 111 4.88 5.46 -7.85
C THR A 111 5.42 5.69 -6.45
N TYR A 112 6.05 6.84 -6.19
CA TYR A 112 6.44 7.20 -4.82
C TYR A 112 5.22 7.33 -3.91
N GLU A 113 4.09 7.82 -4.44
CA GLU A 113 2.83 7.91 -3.70
C GLU A 113 2.36 6.52 -3.26
N ASP A 114 2.37 5.52 -4.14
CA ASP A 114 1.95 4.14 -3.82
C ASP A 114 2.72 3.54 -2.64
N MET A 115 4.02 3.82 -2.57
CA MET A 115 4.91 3.28 -1.53
C MET A 115 4.72 3.96 -0.17
N SER A 116 4.17 5.18 -0.16
CA SER A 116 3.86 5.95 1.05
C SER A 116 2.45 5.72 1.60
N ILE A 117 1.60 4.94 0.91
CA ILE A 117 0.24 4.67 1.40
C ILE A 117 0.33 3.82 2.66
N ASN A 118 -0.10 4.41 3.78
CA ASN A 118 -0.26 3.73 5.06
C ASN A 118 -1.72 3.43 5.40
N ARG A 119 -2.67 4.25 4.91
CA ARG A 119 -4.11 4.12 5.15
C ARG A 119 -4.91 4.32 3.87
N TYR A 120 -5.65 3.30 3.44
CA TYR A 120 -6.47 3.37 2.24
C TYR A 120 -7.73 4.20 2.46
N SER A 121 -8.37 4.10 3.63
CA SER A 121 -9.59 4.84 3.97
C SER A 121 -9.40 6.36 3.98
N GLU A 122 -8.17 6.84 4.13
CA GLU A 122 -7.85 8.26 4.04
C GLU A 122 -7.84 8.75 2.60
N LYS A 123 -7.27 7.95 1.68
CA LYS A 123 -7.08 8.31 0.27
C LYS A 123 -8.28 7.95 -0.61
N PHE A 124 -9.02 6.91 -0.25
CA PHE A 124 -10.07 6.33 -1.06
C PHE A 124 -11.41 6.30 -0.33
N LYS A 125 -12.49 6.27 -1.10
CA LYS A 125 -13.85 5.97 -0.64
C LYS A 125 -14.36 4.74 -1.36
N ALA A 126 -14.91 3.78 -0.63
CA ALA A 126 -15.58 2.64 -1.24
C ALA A 126 -16.95 3.07 -1.78
N VAL A 127 -17.20 2.80 -3.06
CA VAL A 127 -18.44 3.15 -3.78
C VAL A 127 -19.35 1.96 -4.00
N SER A 128 -18.80 0.75 -4.06
CA SER A 128 -19.59 -0.49 -4.09
C SER A 128 -18.80 -1.66 -3.53
N MET A 129 -19.51 -2.74 -3.23
CA MET A 129 -18.94 -3.99 -2.72
C MET A 129 -19.69 -5.18 -3.33
N LYS A 130 -18.95 -6.18 -3.77
CA LYS A 130 -19.47 -7.51 -4.10
C LYS A 130 -18.91 -8.51 -3.11
N THR A 131 -19.77 -9.39 -2.62
CA THR A 131 -19.38 -10.46 -1.70
C THR A 131 -19.44 -11.79 -2.43
N THR A 132 -18.39 -12.60 -2.29
CA THR A 132 -18.38 -14.02 -2.67
C THR A 132 -18.23 -14.87 -1.41
N ASP A 133 -18.26 -16.19 -1.54
CA ASP A 133 -18.09 -17.13 -0.40
C ASP A 133 -16.79 -16.90 0.38
N LYS A 134 -15.80 -16.24 -0.24
CA LYS A 134 -14.46 -16.06 0.33
C LYS A 134 -13.94 -14.63 0.28
N LEU A 135 -14.58 -13.68 -0.41
CA LEU A 135 -13.97 -12.37 -0.68
C LEU A 135 -14.97 -11.21 -0.61
N PHE A 136 -14.49 -10.05 -0.17
CA PHE A 136 -15.16 -8.76 -0.33
C PHE A 136 -14.44 -7.92 -1.39
N ILE A 137 -14.99 -7.86 -2.60
CA ILE A 137 -14.46 -7.07 -3.70
C ILE A 137 -15.03 -5.67 -3.60
N LEU A 138 -14.21 -4.70 -3.17
CA LEU A 138 -14.61 -3.29 -3.16
C LEU A 138 -14.36 -2.66 -4.54
N THR A 139 -15.17 -1.68 -4.91
CA THR A 139 -14.80 -0.65 -5.88
C THR A 139 -14.57 0.63 -5.12
N VAL A 140 -13.45 1.30 -5.36
CA VAL A 140 -13.08 2.53 -4.67
C VAL A 140 -12.85 3.68 -5.65
N VAL A 141 -12.91 4.90 -5.15
CA VAL A 141 -12.53 6.12 -5.89
C VAL A 141 -11.60 6.96 -5.03
N SER A 142 -10.64 7.62 -5.66
CA SER A 142 -9.78 8.57 -4.94
C SER A 142 -10.60 9.76 -4.47
N LYS A 143 -10.41 10.17 -3.22
CA LYS A 143 -11.02 11.41 -2.71
C LYS A 143 -10.52 12.67 -3.41
N LYS A 144 -9.40 12.59 -4.14
CA LYS A 144 -8.85 13.68 -4.97
C LYS A 144 -9.41 13.71 -6.40
N GLY A 145 -10.44 12.92 -6.71
CA GLY A 145 -11.18 13.01 -7.98
C GLY A 145 -10.73 12.08 -9.11
N SER A 146 -9.74 11.21 -8.90
CA SER A 146 -9.40 10.15 -9.85
C SER A 146 -10.15 8.85 -9.54
N VAL A 147 -10.78 8.24 -10.54
CA VAL A 147 -11.41 6.92 -10.40
C VAL A 147 -10.32 5.86 -10.50
N THR A 148 -10.24 4.95 -9.53
CA THR A 148 -9.27 3.84 -9.54
C THR A 148 -9.92 2.60 -8.93
N SER A 149 -10.16 1.57 -9.72
CA SER A 149 -10.77 0.33 -9.24
C SER A 149 -9.75 -0.50 -8.43
N SER A 150 -10.07 -0.87 -7.19
CA SER A 150 -9.14 -1.62 -6.34
C SER A 150 -9.85 -2.80 -5.69
N GLU A 151 -9.39 -4.02 -5.94
CA GLU A 151 -9.95 -5.26 -5.41
C GLU A 151 -9.28 -5.61 -4.07
N TYR A 152 -10.09 -5.81 -3.03
CA TYR A 152 -9.63 -6.26 -1.73
C TYR A 152 -10.11 -7.69 -1.51
N ALA A 153 -9.47 -8.42 -0.60
CA ALA A 153 -10.00 -9.67 -0.08
C ALA A 153 -10.14 -9.60 1.43
N SER A 154 -11.08 -10.36 1.95
CA SER A 154 -10.91 -10.89 3.29
C SER A 154 -10.74 -12.39 3.20
N PHE A 155 -10.03 -12.97 4.13
CA PHE A 155 -9.98 -14.40 4.36
C PHE A 155 -11.00 -14.75 5.44
N SER A 156 -11.44 -16.01 5.47
CA SER A 156 -12.50 -16.54 6.33
C SER A 156 -12.29 -16.34 7.83
N ASP A 157 -11.07 -16.01 8.25
CA ASP A 157 -10.67 -15.95 9.67
C ASP A 157 -10.63 -14.50 10.21
N GLY A 158 -11.28 -13.55 9.53
CA GLY A 158 -11.35 -12.15 9.95
C GLY A 158 -10.15 -11.29 9.50
N PHE A 159 -9.25 -11.84 8.69
CA PHE A 159 -8.11 -11.11 8.11
C PHE A 159 -8.52 -10.44 6.80
N PHE A 160 -8.36 -9.12 6.71
CA PHE A 160 -8.58 -8.36 5.47
C PHE A 160 -7.21 -8.01 4.85
N LEU A 161 -6.95 -8.49 3.63
CA LEU A 161 -5.71 -8.25 2.91
C LEU A 161 -6.03 -7.80 1.48
N ARG A 162 -5.34 -6.77 1.02
CA ARG A 162 -5.49 -6.29 -0.36
C ARG A 162 -4.85 -7.29 -1.32
N LEU A 163 -5.62 -7.84 -2.27
CA LEU A 163 -5.11 -8.80 -3.26
C LEU A 163 -4.67 -8.15 -4.56
N ARG A 164 -5.37 -7.11 -5.05
CA ARG A 164 -5.11 -6.56 -6.38
C ARG A 164 -5.60 -5.12 -6.53
N MET A 165 -4.81 -4.24 -7.14
CA MET A 165 -5.34 -3.00 -7.75
C MET A 165 -5.40 -3.19 -9.25
N ALA A 166 -6.49 -2.77 -9.89
CA ALA A 166 -6.57 -2.60 -11.32
C ALA A 166 -6.53 -1.08 -11.60
N LEU A 167 -5.36 -0.58 -12.00
CA LEU A 167 -5.20 0.79 -12.46
C LEU A 167 -5.98 1.01 -13.76
#